data_AF-A0A3B9BR95-F1
#
_entry.id   AF-A0A3B9BR95-F1
#
_cell.length_a   1.000
_cell.length_b   1.000
_cell.length_c   1.000
_cell.angle_alpha   90.00
_cell.angle_beta   90.00
_cell.angle_gamma   90.00
#
_symmetry.space_group_name_H-M   'P 1'
#
loop_
_entity.id
_entity.type
_entity.pdbx_description
1 polymer ?
#
loop_
_entity_poly.entity_id
_entity_poly.type
_entity_poly.pdbx_seq_one_letter_code
_entity_poly.pdbx_strand_id
1 'polypeptide(L)'
;MEATGDLSEWYECITEQVDEAYIAMKSFVQPTSMDILIEKGNGNVTPETGMRTDVIRPNLAKLVFDNYNENFSKTLTSSLIKRQMINTSHRAMRAAGPGYGFTLGGTMVSEGLAAQFVRLVCNSSPEPWDRAVSDKILSNMWPDQSSMMDTKFDHSEWFNGTGSKPRWLGYTIGSKIVETWLQSTVNITPDRLISVPAPKVLNTVSTQAIIS
;
A
#
# COMPACT_ATOMS: atom_id res chain seq x y z
N MET A 1 3.88 21.90 -4.49
CA MET A 1 5.14 22.48 -3.96
C MET A 1 6.26 21.50 -4.24
N GLU A 2 7.41 21.97 -4.73
CA GLU A 2 8.59 21.15 -5.03
C GLU A 2 9.64 21.33 -3.93
N ALA A 3 10.24 20.24 -3.45
CA ALA A 3 11.40 20.28 -2.58
C ALA A 3 12.57 19.57 -3.27
N THR A 4 13.55 20.36 -3.72
CA THR A 4 14.90 19.97 -4.16
C THR A 4 15.01 18.96 -5.32
N GLY A 5 15.37 19.47 -6.51
CA GLY A 5 15.75 18.69 -7.70
C GLY A 5 14.87 19.01 -8.90
N ASP A 6 15.45 19.17 -10.10
CA ASP A 6 14.69 19.46 -11.32
C ASP A 6 13.95 18.20 -11.80
N LEU A 7 12.70 18.05 -11.34
CA LEU A 7 11.72 17.11 -11.88
C LEU A 7 10.71 17.85 -12.80
N SER A 8 11.00 19.10 -13.17
CA SER A 8 10.04 19.95 -13.89
C SER A 8 9.61 19.35 -15.23
N GLU A 9 10.52 18.63 -15.90
CA GLU A 9 10.26 17.90 -17.15
C GLU A 9 9.13 16.86 -17.02
N TRP A 10 8.99 16.23 -15.85
CA TRP A 10 8.00 15.17 -15.62
C TRP A 10 6.81 15.61 -14.77
N TYR A 11 6.81 16.86 -14.32
CA TYR A 11 5.79 17.38 -13.40
C TYR A 11 4.37 17.22 -13.95
N GLU A 12 4.16 17.56 -15.22
CA GLU A 12 2.86 17.44 -15.89
C GLU A 12 2.38 15.98 -15.92
N CYS A 13 3.24 15.05 -16.36
CA CYS A 13 2.90 13.62 -16.40
C CYS A 13 2.60 13.05 -15.00
N ILE A 14 3.38 13.43 -13.98
CA ILE A 14 3.16 12.99 -12.60
C ILE A 14 1.82 13.52 -12.08
N THR A 15 1.55 14.81 -12.29
CA THR A 15 0.32 15.46 -11.80
C THR A 15 -0.92 14.97 -12.54
N GLU A 16 -0.85 14.69 -13.83
CA GLU A 16 -1.94 14.09 -14.60
C GLU A 16 -2.34 12.72 -14.02
N GLN A 17 -1.38 11.84 -13.73
CA GLN A 17 -1.68 10.54 -13.10
C GLN A 17 -2.23 10.65 -11.68
N VAL A 18 -1.80 11.67 -10.93
CA VAL A 18 -2.37 12.00 -9.62
C VAL A 18 -3.84 12.44 -9.77
N ASP A 19 -4.14 13.33 -10.70
CA ASP A 19 -5.51 13.79 -10.95
C ASP A 19 -6.41 12.65 -11.42
N GLU A 20 -5.90 11.78 -12.28
CA GLU A 20 -6.59 10.56 -12.69
C GLU A 20 -6.93 9.64 -11.50
N ALA A 21 -6.05 9.55 -10.49
CA ALA A 21 -6.32 8.78 -9.28
C ALA A 21 -7.52 9.36 -8.52
N TYR A 22 -7.56 10.69 -8.34
CA TYR A 22 -8.68 11.36 -7.69
C TYR A 22 -9.98 11.22 -8.48
N ILE A 23 -9.94 11.32 -9.81
CA ILE A 23 -11.09 11.08 -10.68
C ILE A 23 -11.60 9.65 -10.52
N ALA A 24 -10.70 8.66 -10.54
CA ALA A 24 -11.09 7.26 -10.42
C ALA A 24 -11.73 6.94 -9.06
N MET A 25 -11.19 7.48 -7.96
CA MET A 25 -11.71 7.23 -6.62
C MET A 25 -13.11 7.83 -6.38
N LYS A 26 -13.47 8.94 -7.03
CA LYS A 26 -14.76 9.64 -6.83
C LYS A 26 -15.99 8.78 -7.09
N SER A 27 -15.88 7.75 -7.92
CA SER A 27 -16.97 6.79 -8.18
C SER A 27 -17.23 5.84 -7.01
N PHE A 28 -16.30 5.75 -6.05
CA PHE A 28 -16.31 4.79 -4.96
C PHE A 28 -16.43 5.46 -3.60
N VAL A 29 -15.71 6.57 -3.38
CA VAL A 29 -15.64 7.32 -2.12
C VAL A 29 -15.34 8.79 -2.39
N GLN A 30 -15.50 9.64 -1.37
CA GLN A 30 -14.95 10.99 -1.39
C GLN A 30 -13.50 10.96 -0.88
N PRO A 31 -12.48 11.05 -1.74
CA PRO A 31 -11.09 11.01 -1.30
C PRO A 31 -10.74 12.25 -0.46
N THR A 32 -9.91 12.08 0.56
CA THR A 32 -9.38 13.20 1.34
C THR A 32 -8.63 14.15 0.41
N SER A 33 -8.89 15.46 0.52
CA SER A 33 -8.04 16.46 -0.13
C SER A 33 -6.67 16.45 0.55
N MET A 34 -5.65 16.04 -0.19
CA MET A 34 -4.27 16.00 0.29
C MET A 34 -3.40 17.00 -0.46
N ASP A 35 -2.54 17.69 0.28
CA ASP A 35 -1.36 18.31 -0.28
C ASP A 35 -0.38 17.22 -0.74
N ILE A 36 0.19 17.41 -1.93
CA ILE A 36 1.16 16.48 -2.51
C ILE A 36 2.50 17.19 -2.68
N LEU A 37 3.51 16.70 -1.96
CA LEU A 37 4.90 17.09 -2.12
C LEU A 37 5.55 16.15 -3.14
N ILE A 38 6.09 16.70 -4.22
CA ILE A 38 6.90 15.95 -5.19
C ILE A 38 8.37 16.27 -4.91
N GLU A 39 9.17 15.24 -4.69
CA GLU A 39 10.57 15.34 -4.25
C GLU A 39 11.47 14.41 -5.08
N LYS A 40 12.71 14.84 -5.35
CA LYS A 40 13.73 13.98 -5.96
C LYS A 40 14.37 13.09 -4.90
N GLY A 41 14.37 11.77 -5.15
CA GLY A 41 14.77 10.75 -4.18
C GLY A 41 16.27 10.53 -4.03
N ASN A 42 17.08 10.82 -5.06
CA ASN A 42 18.53 10.56 -5.07
C ASN A 42 18.89 9.16 -4.50
N GLY A 43 18.30 8.10 -5.04
CA GLY A 43 18.48 6.71 -4.58
C GLY A 43 17.54 6.25 -3.45
N ASN A 44 16.82 7.16 -2.78
CA ASN A 44 15.88 6.82 -1.70
C ASN A 44 14.47 6.48 -2.24
N VAL A 45 14.39 5.50 -3.13
CA VAL A 45 13.15 5.03 -3.76
C VAL A 45 13.08 3.51 -3.77
N THR A 46 11.92 2.94 -4.12
CA THR A 46 11.80 1.51 -4.39
C THR A 46 12.56 1.17 -5.68
N PRO A 47 13.61 0.32 -5.66
CA PRO A 47 14.44 0.06 -6.84
C PRO A 47 13.65 -0.45 -8.05
N GLU A 48 12.62 -1.25 -7.80
CA GLU A 48 11.78 -1.90 -8.81
C GLU A 48 10.88 -0.91 -9.57
N THR A 49 10.73 0.32 -9.08
CA THR A 49 9.84 1.34 -9.66
C THR A 49 10.51 2.70 -9.85
N GLY A 50 11.60 3.00 -9.15
CA GLY A 50 12.17 4.34 -9.11
C GLY A 50 11.29 5.36 -8.37
N MET A 51 10.26 4.93 -7.65
CA MET A 51 9.40 5.80 -6.84
C MET A 51 9.10 5.25 -5.45
N ARG A 52 8.73 6.11 -4.50
CA ARG A 52 7.98 5.71 -3.30
C ARG A 52 6.96 6.78 -2.93
N THR A 53 5.99 6.38 -2.11
CA THR A 53 4.97 7.27 -1.56
C THR A 53 4.91 7.15 -0.05
N ASP A 54 4.86 8.28 0.63
CA ASP A 54 4.78 8.37 2.08
C ASP A 54 3.54 9.19 2.49
N VAL A 55 2.69 8.64 3.38
CA VAL A 55 1.65 9.42 4.06
C VAL A 55 2.29 10.09 5.28
N ILE A 56 2.55 11.39 5.20
CA ILE A 56 3.19 12.15 6.29
C ILE A 56 2.17 12.44 7.40
N ARG A 57 0.95 12.79 7.00
CA ARG A 57 -0.25 12.97 7.84
C ARG A 57 -1.50 12.84 6.95
N PRO A 58 -2.71 12.73 7.50
CA PRO A 58 -3.91 12.41 6.70
C PRO A 58 -4.21 13.34 5.51
N ASN A 59 -3.69 14.56 5.50
CA ASN A 59 -3.86 15.55 4.42
C ASN A 59 -2.55 15.93 3.72
N LEU A 60 -1.45 15.19 3.92
CA LEU A 60 -0.16 15.45 3.26
C LEU A 60 0.51 14.13 2.89
N ALA A 61 0.70 13.95 1.58
CA ALA A 61 1.48 12.87 1.02
C ALA A 61 2.77 13.39 0.38
N LYS A 62 3.80 12.56 0.38
CA LYS A 62 5.05 12.80 -0.34
C LYS A 62 5.23 11.73 -1.40
N LEU A 63 5.44 12.16 -2.64
CA LEU A 63 5.81 11.32 -3.77
C LEU A 63 7.29 11.60 -4.08
N VAL A 64 8.11 10.56 -3.98
CA VAL A 64 9.55 10.66 -4.18
C VAL A 64 9.91 9.89 -5.45
N PHE A 65 10.65 10.53 -6.35
CA PHE A 65 11.07 9.95 -7.63
C PHE A 65 12.57 10.04 -7.83
N ASP A 66 13.18 9.00 -8.38
CA ASP A 66 14.58 9.03 -8.81
C ASP A 66 14.66 8.92 -10.33
N ASN A 67 14.97 10.03 -10.98
CA ASN A 67 15.05 10.10 -12.44
C ASN A 67 16.29 9.37 -13.02
N TYR A 68 17.20 8.89 -12.17
CA TYR A 68 18.32 8.04 -12.58
C TYR A 68 18.04 6.54 -12.43
N ASN A 69 16.91 6.17 -11.82
CA ASN A 69 16.52 4.76 -11.73
C ASN A 69 16.10 4.24 -13.11
N GLU A 70 16.59 3.04 -13.48
CA GLU A 70 16.31 2.43 -14.79
C GLU A 70 14.81 2.19 -15.06
N ASN A 71 14.00 2.04 -14.00
CA ASN A 71 12.56 1.82 -14.09
C ASN A 71 11.75 3.13 -14.11
N PHE A 72 12.38 4.30 -13.95
CA PHE A 72 11.68 5.59 -13.86
C PHE A 72 10.82 5.89 -15.08
N SER A 73 11.36 5.73 -16.29
CA SER A 73 10.62 5.96 -17.54
C SER A 73 9.42 5.00 -17.68
N LYS A 74 9.57 3.74 -17.26
CA LYS A 74 8.47 2.77 -17.23
C LYS A 74 7.40 3.17 -16.21
N THR A 75 7.80 3.68 -15.06
CA THR A 75 6.87 4.18 -14.04
C THR A 75 6.03 5.35 -14.56
N LEU A 76 6.66 6.32 -15.24
CA LEU A 76 5.97 7.47 -15.84
C LEU A 76 4.98 7.09 -16.94
N THR A 77 5.30 6.08 -17.76
CA THR A 77 4.46 5.68 -18.90
C THR A 77 3.40 4.63 -18.55
N SER A 78 3.55 3.97 -17.40
CA SER A 78 2.55 3.06 -16.84
C SER A 78 1.51 3.80 -15.99
N SER A 79 0.47 3.11 -15.54
CA SER A 79 -0.51 3.63 -14.56
C SER A 79 -0.04 3.50 -13.10
N LEU A 80 1.25 3.25 -12.86
CA LEU A 80 1.75 2.95 -11.52
C LEU A 80 1.62 4.15 -10.58
N ILE A 81 1.89 5.38 -11.03
CA ILE A 81 1.77 6.58 -10.17
C ILE A 81 0.33 6.74 -9.70
N LYS A 82 -0.63 6.61 -10.62
CA LYS A 82 -2.06 6.59 -10.31
C LYS A 82 -2.41 5.54 -9.26
N ARG A 83 -1.96 4.29 -9.45
CA ARG A 83 -2.24 3.18 -8.53
C ARG A 83 -1.62 3.40 -7.14
N GLN A 84 -0.39 3.90 -7.07
CA GLN A 84 0.27 4.27 -5.82
C GLN A 84 -0.45 5.43 -5.13
N MET A 85 -0.96 6.40 -5.89
CA MET A 85 -1.74 7.52 -5.34
C MET A 85 -3.08 7.04 -4.76
N ILE A 86 -3.74 6.06 -5.38
CA ILE A 86 -4.96 5.42 -4.83
C ILE A 86 -4.62 4.69 -3.51
N ASN A 87 -3.54 3.91 -3.47
CA ASN A 87 -3.09 3.25 -2.24
C ASN A 87 -2.79 4.28 -1.13
N THR A 88 -2.01 5.31 -1.46
CA THR A 88 -1.63 6.40 -0.54
C THR A 88 -2.87 7.12 0.01
N SER A 89 -3.84 7.41 -0.85
CA SER A 89 -5.10 8.05 -0.46
C SER A 89 -5.93 7.16 0.46
N HIS A 90 -5.99 5.85 0.19
CA HIS A 90 -6.63 4.89 1.08
C HIS A 90 -5.98 4.89 2.47
N ARG A 91 -4.65 4.81 2.53
CA ARG A 91 -3.90 4.86 3.79
C ARG A 91 -4.15 6.16 4.55
N ALA A 92 -4.22 7.29 3.84
CA ALA A 92 -4.51 8.61 4.43
C ALA A 92 -5.94 8.69 4.99
N MET A 93 -6.96 8.25 4.24
CA MET A 93 -8.34 8.16 4.72
C MET A 93 -8.45 7.23 5.93
N ARG A 94 -7.73 6.12 5.91
CA ARG A 94 -7.71 5.16 7.02
C ARG A 94 -7.00 5.73 8.25
N ALA A 95 -5.94 6.51 8.07
CA ALA A 95 -5.28 7.25 9.15
C ALA A 95 -6.21 8.27 9.83
N ALA A 96 -7.17 8.85 9.11
CA ALA A 96 -8.22 9.71 9.67
C ALA A 96 -9.37 8.95 10.36
N GLY A 97 -9.47 7.63 10.18
CA GLY A 97 -10.52 6.78 10.74
C GLY A 97 -9.96 5.74 11.72
N PRO A 98 -9.98 4.43 11.39
CA PRO A 98 -9.55 3.38 12.33
C PRO A 98 -8.03 3.36 12.59
N GLY A 99 -7.24 4.16 11.87
CA GLY A 99 -5.79 4.30 12.02
C GLY A 99 -5.02 3.18 11.34
N TYR A 100 -3.86 3.49 10.72
CA TYR A 100 -3.00 2.55 9.95
C TYR A 100 -2.51 1.31 10.73
N GLY A 101 -2.68 1.28 12.05
CA GLY A 101 -2.31 0.16 12.91
C GLY A 101 -0.98 0.42 13.61
N PHE A 102 -0.91 -0.01 14.88
CA PHE A 102 0.29 0.12 15.71
C PHE A 102 1.04 -1.19 15.89
N THR A 103 0.49 -2.29 15.37
CA THR A 103 1.10 -3.62 15.43
C THR A 103 1.47 -4.10 14.03
N LEU A 104 2.31 -5.14 13.94
CA LEU A 104 2.64 -5.80 12.68
C LEU A 104 1.37 -6.23 11.91
N GLY A 105 0.48 -6.97 12.58
CA GLY A 105 -0.77 -7.44 11.98
C GLY A 105 -1.71 -6.30 11.61
N GLY A 106 -1.76 -5.23 12.41
CA GLY A 106 -2.50 -4.02 12.07
C GLY A 106 -2.00 -3.36 10.78
N THR A 107 -0.69 -3.30 10.62
CA THR A 107 -0.02 -2.73 9.44
C THR A 107 -0.25 -3.60 8.20
N MET A 108 -0.10 -4.92 8.31
CA MET A 108 -0.39 -5.88 7.24
C MET A 108 -1.84 -5.76 6.76
N VAL A 109 -2.81 -5.66 7.68
CA VAL A 109 -4.22 -5.46 7.30
C VAL A 109 -4.42 -4.14 6.57
N SER A 110 -3.81 -3.05 7.02
CA SER A 110 -3.92 -1.76 6.33
C SER A 110 -3.42 -1.82 4.90
N GLU A 111 -2.25 -2.41 4.70
CA GLU A 111 -1.66 -2.57 3.37
C GLU A 111 -2.50 -3.52 2.49
N GLY A 112 -2.99 -4.63 3.04
CA GLY A 112 -3.89 -5.52 2.32
C GLY A 112 -5.22 -4.85 1.92
N LEU A 113 -5.78 -4.00 2.78
CA LEU A 113 -6.99 -3.25 2.48
C LEU A 113 -6.73 -2.19 1.40
N ALA A 114 -5.58 -1.52 1.45
CA ALA A 114 -5.17 -0.58 0.43
C ALA A 114 -4.97 -1.27 -0.94
N ALA A 115 -4.33 -2.44 -0.95
CA ALA A 115 -4.18 -3.27 -2.16
C ALA A 115 -5.53 -3.70 -2.75
N GLN A 116 -6.51 -4.06 -1.92
CA GLN A 116 -7.86 -4.37 -2.38
C GLN A 116 -8.60 -3.15 -2.91
N PHE A 117 -8.41 -1.99 -2.28
CA PHE A 117 -9.01 -0.75 -2.74
C PHE A 117 -8.45 -0.32 -4.11
N VAL A 118 -7.14 -0.46 -4.34
CA VAL A 118 -6.55 -0.24 -5.67
C VAL A 118 -7.17 -1.16 -6.72
N ARG A 119 -7.32 -2.45 -6.40
CA ARG A 119 -7.96 -3.42 -7.32
C ARG A 119 -9.40 -3.06 -7.65
N LEU A 120 -10.15 -2.62 -6.64
CA LEU A 120 -11.54 -2.17 -6.80
C LEU A 120 -11.63 -0.94 -7.71
N VAL A 121 -10.81 0.09 -7.46
CA VAL A 121 -10.86 1.35 -8.21
C VAL A 121 -10.34 1.19 -9.63
N CYS A 122 -9.28 0.40 -9.83
CA CYS A 122 -8.62 0.25 -11.13
C CYS A 122 -9.10 -0.97 -11.93
N ASN A 123 -9.96 -1.82 -11.36
CA ASN A 123 -10.31 -3.13 -11.91
C ASN A 123 -9.06 -3.92 -12.37
N SER A 124 -8.04 -3.97 -11.51
CA SER A 124 -6.71 -4.47 -11.87
C SER A 124 -6.38 -5.78 -11.18
N SER A 125 -5.40 -6.51 -11.75
CA SER A 125 -4.69 -7.56 -11.01
C SER A 125 -3.98 -6.98 -9.77
N PRO A 126 -3.72 -7.80 -8.73
CA PRO A 126 -2.81 -7.47 -7.65
C PRO A 126 -1.44 -6.98 -8.14
N GLU A 127 -0.84 -6.09 -7.37
CA GLU A 127 0.51 -5.61 -7.63
C GLU A 127 1.55 -6.71 -7.39
N PRO A 128 2.77 -6.59 -7.96
CA PRO A 128 3.81 -7.59 -7.77
C PRO A 128 4.12 -7.88 -6.29
N TRP A 129 4.15 -6.86 -5.43
CA TRP A 129 4.42 -7.01 -3.99
C TRP A 129 3.26 -7.63 -3.20
N ASP A 130 2.03 -7.57 -3.72
CA ASP A 130 0.85 -8.18 -3.09
C ASP A 130 0.90 -9.72 -3.18
N ARG A 131 1.69 -10.27 -4.11
CA ARG A 131 1.81 -11.72 -4.39
C ARG A 131 3.25 -12.16 -4.67
N ALA A 132 4.21 -11.51 -4.02
CA ALA A 132 5.63 -11.74 -4.27
C ALA A 132 6.16 -13.05 -3.66
N VAL A 133 5.58 -13.45 -2.54
CA VAL A 133 6.02 -14.61 -1.76
C VAL A 133 5.08 -15.78 -2.00
N SER A 134 5.64 -16.95 -2.34
CA SER A 134 4.85 -18.16 -2.61
C SER A 134 4.18 -18.70 -1.35
N ASP A 135 3.06 -19.41 -1.51
CA ASP A 135 2.32 -20.01 -0.40
C ASP A 135 3.19 -20.92 0.49
N LYS A 136 4.16 -21.62 -0.11
CA LYS A 136 5.13 -22.45 0.63
C LYS A 136 6.02 -21.63 1.56
N ILE A 137 6.43 -20.43 1.15
CA ILE A 137 7.23 -19.55 2.01
C ILE A 137 6.33 -18.86 3.03
N LEU A 138 5.13 -18.44 2.63
CA LEU A 138 4.15 -17.83 3.53
C LEU A 138 3.79 -18.75 4.69
N SER A 139 3.55 -20.04 4.44
CA SER A 139 3.21 -21.01 5.49
C SER A 139 4.33 -21.19 6.52
N ASN A 140 5.59 -21.11 6.09
CA ASN A 140 6.76 -21.22 6.98
C ASN A 140 7.08 -19.92 7.73
N MET A 141 6.70 -18.77 7.17
CA MET A 141 7.05 -17.45 7.71
C MET A 141 5.84 -16.67 8.23
N TRP A 142 4.69 -17.35 8.39
CA TRP A 142 3.49 -16.75 8.93
C TRP A 142 3.74 -16.31 10.38
N PRO A 143 3.51 -15.03 10.74
CA PRO A 143 3.73 -14.57 12.10
C PRO A 143 2.75 -15.24 13.05
N ASP A 144 3.25 -15.68 14.20
CA ASP A 144 2.40 -16.11 15.29
C ASP A 144 1.62 -14.92 15.89
N GLN A 145 0.68 -15.23 16.79
CA GLN A 145 -0.17 -14.21 17.40
C GLN A 145 0.64 -13.15 18.17
N SER A 146 1.75 -13.56 18.82
CA SER A 146 2.62 -12.63 19.53
C SER A 146 3.27 -11.63 18.58
N SER A 147 3.82 -12.13 17.47
CA SER A 147 4.44 -11.32 16.42
C SER A 147 3.42 -10.39 15.76
N MET A 148 2.19 -10.87 15.49
CA MET A 148 1.10 -10.05 14.94
C MET A 148 0.74 -8.85 15.85
N MET A 149 0.90 -9.00 17.16
CA MET A 149 0.61 -7.97 18.15
C MET A 149 1.82 -7.11 18.51
N ASP A 150 3.00 -7.39 17.96
CA ASP A 150 4.20 -6.63 18.25
C ASP A 150 4.08 -5.20 17.70
N THR A 151 4.36 -4.23 18.58
CA THR A 151 4.35 -2.79 18.28
C THR A 151 5.74 -2.23 17.95
N LYS A 152 6.79 -3.05 18.12
CA LYS A 152 8.20 -2.69 17.89
C LYS A 152 8.82 -3.49 16.73
N PHE A 153 7.99 -4.04 15.86
CA PHE A 153 8.46 -4.81 14.71
C PHE A 153 9.30 -3.94 13.77
N ASP A 154 10.28 -4.55 13.10
CA ASP A 154 11.07 -3.88 12.06
C ASP A 154 10.28 -3.83 10.74
N HIS A 155 9.76 -2.65 10.41
CA HIS A 155 9.04 -2.44 9.15
C HIS A 155 9.91 -2.73 7.92
N SER A 156 11.20 -2.39 7.96
CA SER A 156 12.11 -2.65 6.84
C SER A 156 12.38 -4.15 6.68
N GLU A 157 12.49 -4.89 7.78
CA GLU A 157 12.62 -6.35 7.69
C GLU A 157 11.36 -6.97 7.06
N TRP A 158 10.17 -6.64 7.58
CA TRP A 158 8.92 -7.27 7.13
C TRP A 158 8.47 -6.85 5.73
N PHE A 159 8.60 -5.57 5.38
CA PHE A 159 8.04 -5.03 4.14
C PHE A 159 9.11 -4.77 3.08
N ASN A 160 10.34 -4.47 3.48
CA ASN A 160 11.43 -4.15 2.55
C ASN A 160 12.46 -5.28 2.37
N GLY A 161 12.45 -6.32 3.20
CA GLY A 161 13.37 -7.45 3.08
C GLY A 161 14.83 -7.12 3.41
N THR A 162 15.10 -6.17 4.32
CA THR A 162 16.47 -5.76 4.71
C THR A 162 17.15 -6.70 5.70
N GLY A 163 16.54 -7.85 6.02
CA GLY A 163 17.05 -8.81 7.00
C GLY A 163 16.79 -10.25 6.59
N SER A 164 16.26 -11.07 7.50
CA SER A 164 16.05 -12.51 7.26
C SER A 164 14.82 -12.82 6.40
N LYS A 165 13.93 -11.83 6.23
CA LYS A 165 12.64 -11.99 5.56
C LYS A 165 12.74 -11.68 4.07
N PRO A 166 12.01 -12.41 3.22
CA PRO A 166 11.89 -12.08 1.80
C PRO A 166 11.36 -10.66 1.58
N ARG A 167 11.79 -10.06 0.46
CA ARG A 167 11.24 -8.81 -0.07
C ARG A 167 9.71 -8.91 -0.14
N TRP A 168 9.02 -7.90 0.41
CA TRP A 168 7.56 -7.74 0.38
C TRP A 168 6.72 -8.78 1.14
N LEU A 169 7.33 -9.55 2.05
CA LEU A 169 6.61 -10.55 2.86
C LEU A 169 5.37 -9.95 3.57
N GLY A 170 5.51 -8.79 4.20
CA GLY A 170 4.42 -8.11 4.91
C GLY A 170 3.26 -7.71 3.99
N TYR A 171 3.55 -7.22 2.79
CA TYR A 171 2.51 -6.87 1.79
C TYR A 171 1.77 -8.11 1.29
N THR A 172 2.49 -9.20 1.03
CA THR A 172 1.88 -10.46 0.57
C THR A 172 1.00 -11.09 1.66
N ILE A 173 1.47 -11.14 2.91
CA ILE A 173 0.68 -11.63 4.04
C ILE A 173 -0.57 -10.76 4.23
N GLY A 174 -0.41 -9.44 4.22
CA GLY A 174 -1.53 -8.50 4.34
C GLY A 174 -2.61 -8.73 3.28
N SER A 175 -2.19 -8.89 2.02
CA SER A 175 -3.10 -9.22 0.92
C SER A 175 -3.85 -10.52 1.16
N LYS A 176 -3.18 -11.59 1.60
CA LYS A 176 -3.82 -12.89 1.88
C LYS A 176 -4.81 -12.82 3.04
N ILE A 177 -4.48 -12.10 4.12
CA ILE A 177 -5.38 -11.88 5.26
C ILE A 177 -6.67 -11.22 4.76
N VAL A 178 -6.54 -10.12 4.01
CA VAL A 178 -7.71 -9.36 3.57
C VAL A 178 -8.51 -10.13 2.52
N GLU A 179 -7.88 -10.85 1.60
CA GLU A 179 -8.57 -11.73 0.65
C GLU A 179 -9.43 -12.79 1.36
N THR A 180 -8.87 -13.43 2.40
CA THR A 180 -9.60 -14.44 3.20
C THR A 180 -10.77 -13.81 3.95
N TRP A 181 -10.57 -12.62 4.51
CA TRP A 181 -11.64 -11.86 5.15
C TRP A 181 -12.76 -11.45 4.18
N LEU A 182 -12.42 -11.06 2.95
CA LEU A 182 -13.42 -10.70 1.93
C LEU A 182 -14.26 -11.91 1.50
N GLN A 183 -13.67 -13.10 1.38
CA GLN A 183 -14.39 -14.33 1.05
C GLN A 183 -15.43 -14.75 2.09
N SER A 184 -15.19 -14.40 3.37
CA SER A 184 -16.07 -14.73 4.50
C SER A 184 -17.07 -13.62 4.83
N THR A 185 -17.02 -12.47 4.14
CA THR A 185 -17.83 -11.30 4.45
C THR A 185 -18.87 -11.02 3.37
N VAL A 186 -20.13 -10.86 3.77
CA VAL A 186 -21.22 -10.45 2.87
C VAL A 186 -21.23 -8.92 2.75
N ASN A 187 -21.39 -8.41 1.53
CA ASN A 187 -21.60 -7.00 1.21
C ASN A 187 -20.40 -6.07 1.51
N ILE A 188 -19.35 -6.18 0.70
CA ILE A 188 -18.16 -5.32 0.78
C ILE A 188 -18.41 -4.02 -0.01
N THR A 189 -18.42 -2.90 0.70
CA THR A 189 -18.47 -1.56 0.10
C THR A 189 -17.09 -0.90 0.11
N PRO A 190 -16.84 0.09 -0.77
CA PRO A 190 -15.60 0.86 -0.73
C PRO A 190 -15.33 1.50 0.64
N ASP A 191 -16.34 2.09 1.27
CA ASP A 191 -16.23 2.66 2.62
C ASP A 191 -15.83 1.63 3.67
N ARG A 192 -16.26 0.37 3.49
CA ARG A 192 -15.92 -0.70 4.42
C ARG A 192 -14.44 -1.08 4.33
N LEU A 193 -13.83 -1.01 3.15
CA LEU A 193 -12.39 -1.23 2.98
C LEU A 193 -11.55 -0.17 3.70
N ILE A 194 -12.10 1.03 3.92
CA ILE A 194 -11.43 2.13 4.62
C ILE A 194 -11.68 2.07 6.13
N SER A 195 -12.93 1.88 6.53
CA SER A 195 -13.38 2.08 7.91
C SER A 195 -13.25 0.86 8.82
N VAL A 196 -13.01 -0.35 8.28
CA VAL A 196 -12.91 -1.56 9.10
C VAL A 196 -11.67 -1.53 10.02
N PRO A 197 -11.85 -1.72 11.34
CA PRO A 197 -10.73 -1.85 12.26
C PRO A 197 -9.94 -3.13 11.99
N ALA A 198 -8.60 -3.05 12.03
CA ALA A 198 -7.74 -4.19 11.75
C ALA A 198 -8.03 -5.43 12.63
N PRO A 199 -8.34 -5.29 13.94
CA PRO A 199 -8.71 -6.44 14.77
C PRO A 199 -9.93 -7.21 14.24
N LYS A 200 -10.90 -6.55 13.59
CA LYS A 200 -12.07 -7.25 13.03
C LYS A 200 -11.67 -8.13 11.84
N VAL A 201 -10.75 -7.65 11.01
CA VAL A 201 -10.22 -8.43 9.88
C VAL A 201 -9.42 -9.62 10.42
N LEU A 202 -8.47 -9.39 11.32
CA LEU A 202 -7.62 -10.44 11.90
C LEU A 202 -8.43 -11.54 12.59
N ASN A 203 -9.45 -11.18 13.37
CA ASN A 203 -10.27 -12.17 14.10
C ASN A 203 -11.08 -13.10 13.18
N THR A 204 -11.31 -12.71 11.92
CA THR A 204 -12.05 -13.53 10.95
C THR A 204 -11.15 -14.58 10.31
N VAL A 205 -9.85 -14.35 10.32
CA VAL A 205 -8.86 -15.20 9.67
C VAL A 205 -8.19 -16.04 10.76
N SER A 206 -8.77 -17.21 11.07
CA SER A 206 -8.10 -18.17 11.95
C SER A 206 -6.78 -18.61 11.31
N THR A 207 -5.72 -18.76 12.11
CA THR A 207 -4.36 -19.08 11.62
C THR A 207 -4.30 -20.38 10.81
N GLN A 208 -5.33 -21.24 10.90
CA GLN A 208 -5.45 -22.50 10.15
C GLN A 208 -6.13 -22.36 8.78
N ALA A 209 -6.92 -21.31 8.53
CA ALA A 209 -7.70 -21.19 7.29
C ALA A 209 -6.88 -20.72 6.07
N ILE A 210 -5.62 -20.32 6.26
CA ILE A 210 -4.85 -19.59 5.24
C ILE A 210 -3.93 -20.52 4.42
N ILE A 211 -3.76 -21.77 4.86
CA ILE A 211 -2.79 -22.74 4.33
C ILE A 211 -3.49 -23.89 3.54
N SER A 212 -4.82 -23.84 3.35
CA SER A 212 -5.55 -24.83 2.54
C SER A 212 -5.55 -24.49 1.06
#